data_AF-A0A1Q7D8G0-F1
#
_entry.id   AF-A0A1Q7D8G0-F1
#
_cell.length_a   1.000
_cell.length_b   1.000
_cell.length_c   1.000
_cell.angle_alpha   90.00
_cell.angle_beta   90.00
_cell.angle_gamma   90.00
#
_symmetry.space_group_name_H-M   'P 1'
#
loop_
_entity.id
_entity.type
_entity.pdbx_description
1 polymer ?
#
loop_
_entity_poly.entity_id
_entity_poly.type
_entity_poly.pdbx_seq_one_letter_code
_entity_poly.pdbx_strand_id
1 'polypeptide(L)' 'MSEIRAVAARMEQLLAERPRTFYQLLRELGDAEYRVILQAWGSLREARRLGRDEHGLYLLRRP' A
#
# COMPACT_ATOMS: atom_id res chain seq x y z
N MET A 1 4.93 14.81 -10.61
CA MET A 1 4.95 13.99 -9.38
C MET A 1 5.24 12.55 -9.81
N SER A 2 6.15 11.81 -9.14
CA SER A 2 6.52 10.45 -9.57
C SER A 2 5.31 9.50 -9.45
N GLU A 3 5.10 8.65 -10.45
CA GLU A 3 4.01 7.66 -10.49
C GLU A 3 3.97 6.78 -9.24
N ILE A 4 5.14 6.33 -8.77
CA ILE A 4 5.30 5.55 -7.52
C ILE A 4 4.71 6.30 -6.32
N ARG A 5 4.95 7.63 -6.23
CA ARG A 5 4.40 8.45 -5.14
C ARG A 5 2.88 8.58 -5.23
N ALA A 6 2.33 8.67 -6.44
CA ALA A 6 0.88 8.71 -6.63
C ALA A 6 0.22 7.37 -6.23
N VAL A 7 0.82 6.24 -6.62
CA VAL A 7 0.34 4.91 -6.23
C VAL A 7 0.51 4.68 -4.73
N ALA A 8 1.58 5.15 -4.12
CA ALA A 8 1.76 5.10 -2.67
C ALA A 8 0.64 5.87 -1.94
N ALA A 9 0.36 7.10 -2.34
CA ALA A 9 -0.72 7.90 -1.75
C ALA A 9 -2.09 7.22 -1.88
N ARG A 10 -2.40 6.62 -3.04
CA ARG A 10 -3.63 5.82 -3.23
C ARG A 10 -3.67 4.59 -2.34
N MET A 11 -2.54 3.87 -2.22
CA MET A 11 -2.42 2.72 -1.32
C MET A 11 -2.69 3.11 0.14
N GLU A 12 -2.22 4.28 0.57
CA GLU A 12 -2.50 4.80 1.91
C GLU A 12 -3.98 5.15 2.10
N GLN A 13 -4.61 5.79 1.10
CA GLN A 13 -6.05 6.07 1.14
C GLN A 13 -6.87 4.78 1.30
N LEU A 14 -6.55 3.75 0.51
CA LEU A 14 -7.18 2.44 0.66
C LEU A 14 -6.97 1.91 2.08
N LEU A 15 -5.72 1.84 2.56
CA LEU A 15 -5.42 1.29 3.89
C LEU A 15 -6.00 2.11 5.05
N ALA A 16 -6.30 3.40 4.86
CA ALA A 16 -7.01 4.23 5.81
C ALA A 16 -8.51 3.89 5.93
N GLU A 17 -9.14 3.44 4.84
CA GLU A 17 -10.55 3.00 4.85
C GLU A 17 -10.72 1.67 5.59
N ARG A 18 -9.87 0.68 5.28
CA ARG A 18 -9.87 -0.64 5.92
C ARG A 18 -8.56 -1.40 5.66
N PRO A 19 -8.16 -2.29 6.58
CA PRO A 19 -7.04 -3.19 6.36
C PRO A 19 -7.23 -4.07 5.12
N ARG A 20 -6.13 -4.36 4.42
CA ARG A 20 -6.14 -5.13 3.16
C ARG A 20 -4.91 -6.03 3.04
N THR A 21 -5.04 -7.18 2.41
CA THR A 21 -3.86 -7.97 2.00
C THR A 21 -3.14 -7.29 0.84
N PHE A 22 -1.88 -7.66 0.60
CA PHE A 22 -1.17 -7.17 -0.59
C PHE A 22 -1.88 -7.56 -1.89
N TYR A 23 -2.48 -8.76 -1.95
CA TYR A 23 -3.26 -9.20 -3.12
C TYR A 23 -4.51 -8.33 -3.36
N GLN A 24 -5.20 -7.93 -2.30
CA GLN A 24 -6.33 -6.99 -2.43
C GLN A 24 -5.84 -5.63 -2.94
N LEU A 25 -4.72 -5.12 -2.44
CA LEU A 25 -4.12 -3.89 -2.95
C LEU A 25 -3.75 -3.99 -4.44
N LEU A 26 -3.16 -5.12 -4.89
CA LEU A 26 -2.87 -5.36 -6.30
C LEU A 26 -4.13 -5.31 -7.18
N ARG A 27 -5.23 -5.90 -6.72
CA ARG A 27 -6.51 -5.88 -7.45
C ARG A 27 -7.13 -4.50 -7.49
N GLU A 28 -7.11 -3.77 -6.39
CA GLU A 28 -7.73 -2.44 -6.27
C GLU A 28 -6.91 -1.33 -6.95
N LEU A 29 -5.59 -1.55 -7.12
CA LEU A 29 -4.68 -0.70 -7.88
C LEU A 29 -4.38 -1.27 -9.26
N GLY A 30 -5.27 -2.11 -9.81
CA GLY A 30 -5.04 -2.84 -11.06
C GLY A 30 -4.92 -1.97 -12.32
N ASP A 31 -5.15 -0.66 -12.20
CA ASP A 31 -4.87 0.35 -13.22
C ASP A 31 -3.40 0.79 -13.27
N ALA A 32 -2.58 0.37 -12.30
CA ALA A 32 -1.15 0.63 -12.24
C ALA A 32 -0.31 -0.62 -12.54
N GLU A 33 0.87 -0.41 -13.11
CA GLU A 33 1.84 -1.48 -13.37
C GLU A 33 2.27 -2.18 -12.08
N TYR A 34 2.39 -3.52 -12.11
CA TYR A 34 2.78 -4.33 -10.94
C TYR A 34 4.07 -3.82 -10.28
N ARG A 35 5.08 -3.46 -11.10
CA ARG A 35 6.35 -2.94 -10.62
C ARG A 35 6.19 -1.63 -9.84
N VAL A 36 5.28 -0.76 -10.27
CA VAL A 36 5.00 0.53 -9.61
C VAL A 36 4.31 0.28 -8.27
N ILE A 37 3.34 -0.64 -8.23
CA ILE A 37 2.66 -1.03 -6.98
C ILE A 37 3.66 -1.62 -5.98
N LEU A 38 4.56 -2.50 -6.44
CA LEU A 38 5.59 -3.11 -5.61
C LEU A 38 6.56 -2.07 -5.03
N GLN A 39 7.01 -1.11 -5.85
CA GLN A 39 7.89 -0.03 -5.39
C GLN A 39 7.18 0.93 -4.41
N ALA A 40 5.92 1.27 -4.68
CA ALA A 40 5.10 2.09 -3.79
C ALA A 40 4.94 1.40 -2.42
N TRP A 41 4.55 0.13 -2.42
CA TRP A 41 4.47 -0.68 -1.20
C TRP A 41 5.81 -0.76 -0.46
N GLY A 42 6.92 -0.98 -1.18
CA GLY A 42 8.27 -0.97 -0.62
C GLY A 42 8.59 0.33 0.12
N SER A 43 8.31 1.47 -0.51
CA SER A 43 8.54 2.79 0.10
C SER A 43 7.74 3.01 1.39
N LEU A 44 6.48 2.55 1.45
CA LEU A 44 5.67 2.65 2.67
C LEU A 44 6.20 1.74 3.79
N ARG A 45 6.75 0.57 3.45
CA ARG A 45 7.41 -0.32 4.42
C ARG A 45 8.70 0.28 4.97
N GLU A 46 9.54 0.82 4.10
CA GLU A 46 10.80 1.46 4.48
C GLU A 46 10.57 2.66 5.40
N ALA A 47 9.52 3.44 5.12
CA ALA A 47 9.06 4.53 5.98
C ALA A 47 8.41 4.08 7.30
N ARG A 48 8.35 2.76 7.58
CA ARG A 48 7.68 2.16 8.74
C ARG A 48 6.20 2.54 8.88
N ARG A 49 5.55 2.92 7.77
CA ARG A 49 4.13 3.33 7.75
C ARG A 49 3.18 2.14 7.72
N LEU A 50 3.67 0.94 7.43
CA LEU A 50 2.85 -0.28 7.36
C LEU A 50 3.00 -1.16 8.61
N GLY A 51 1.88 -1.50 9.23
CA GLY A 51 1.72 -2.63 10.13
C GLY A 51 1.23 -3.86 9.37
N ARG A 52 1.33 -5.02 9.99
CA ARG A 52 0.69 -6.25 9.51
C ARG A 52 0.10 -6.98 10.72
N ASP A 53 -1.17 -7.36 10.64
CA ASP A 53 -1.82 -8.15 11.70
C ASP A 53 -1.51 -9.66 11.56
N GLU A 54 -2.04 -10.45 12.48
CA GLU A 54 -1.87 -11.91 12.51
C GLU A 54 -2.52 -12.63 11.32
N HIS A 55 -3.52 -12.00 10.68
CA HIS A 55 -4.19 -12.52 9.48
C HIS A 55 -3.50 -12.09 8.18
N GLY A 56 -2.42 -11.31 8.29
CA GLY A 56 -1.63 -10.85 7.17
C GLY A 56 -2.21 -9.64 6.43
N LEU A 57 -3.19 -8.95 7.02
CA LEU A 57 -3.70 -7.68 6.51
C LEU A 57 -2.71 -6.57 6.85
N TYR A 58 -2.43 -5.72 5.86
CA TYR A 58 -1.71 -4.48 6.04
C TYR A 58 -2.66 -3.39 6.55
N LEU A 59 -2.11 -2.53 7.41
CA LEU A 59 -2.78 -1.38 8.01
C LEU A 59 -1.77 -0.24 8.13
N LEU A 60 -2.25 1.01 8.16
CA LEU A 60 -1.39 2.14 8.46
C LEU A 60 -1.03 2.13 9.95
N ARG A 61 0.27 2.28 10.24
CA ARG A 61 0.69 2.63 11.59
C ARG A 61 0.32 4.09 11.82
N ARG A 62 -0.37 4.39 12.92
CA ARG A 62 -0.52 5.78 13.35
C ARG A 62 0.88 6.32 13.73
N PRO A 63 1.17 7.59 13.43
CA PRO A 63 2.39 8.25 13.89
C PRO A 63 2.48 8.23 15.42
#